data_AF-A0A7X4YQW3-F1
#
_entry.id   AF-A0A7X4YQW3-F1
#
_cell.length_a   1.000
_cell.length_b   1.000
_cell.length_c   1.000
_cell.angle_alpha   90.00
_cell.angle_beta   90.00
_cell.angle_gamma   90.00
#
_symmetry.space_group_name_H-M   'P 1'
#
loop_
_entity.id
_entity.type
_entity.pdbx_description
1 polymer ?
#
loop_
_entity_poly.entity_id
_entity_poly.type
_entity_poly.pdbx_seq_one_letter_code
_entity_poly.pdbx_strand_id
1 'polypeptide(L)'
;MEYEEECAVNRIAGSVPFGYEPPANSRKGTMVVYDTFQHMEDKALALAAATAEKRGFAKLVLYPLHEETVRRMTKEPVLPYHKRLDRLHDWKRSYEEERGRGSIPVAVEGLEGKRKKYTPMEAALRHLAEVYPSPLFLYLTPETANLFASFSSFEEWIVKLRLLLASAPERLHPKLEKYRHRWDLADET
;
A
#
# COMPACT_ATOMS: atom_id res chain seq x y z
N MET A 1 -29.68 33.66 65.48
CA MET A 1 -28.29 33.36 65.03
C MET A 1 -28.49 32.59 63.74
N GLU A 2 -28.75 33.36 62.69
CA GLU A 2 -29.32 32.91 61.42
C GLU A 2 -28.20 32.58 60.43
N TYR A 3 -28.48 31.57 59.60
CA TYR A 3 -27.66 31.13 58.49
C TYR A 3 -27.81 32.10 57.32
N GLU A 4 -26.71 32.58 56.75
CA GLU A 4 -26.68 33.15 55.41
C GLU A 4 -25.67 32.38 54.55
N GLU A 5 -26.24 31.60 53.63
CA GLU A 5 -25.60 31.14 52.39
C GLU A 5 -25.32 32.35 51.50
N GLU A 6 -24.12 32.46 50.93
CA GLU A 6 -23.96 33.17 49.65
C GLU A 6 -22.83 32.60 48.78
N CYS A 7 -23.29 32.01 47.68
CA CYS A 7 -22.73 31.97 46.32
C CYS A 7 -21.26 31.56 46.10
N ALA A 8 -21.11 30.28 45.75
CA ALA A 8 -20.00 29.74 44.99
C ALA A 8 -19.72 30.57 43.71
N VAL A 9 -18.49 31.04 43.56
CA VAL A 9 -17.96 31.59 42.31
C VAL A 9 -17.88 30.49 41.27
N ASN A 10 -18.79 30.57 40.30
CA ASN A 10 -18.78 29.85 39.05
C ASN A 10 -17.99 30.66 38.00
N ARG A 11 -17.45 29.95 36.99
CA ARG A 11 -16.63 30.39 35.83
C ARG A 11 -15.12 30.41 36.13
N ILE A 12 -14.29 29.73 35.34
CA ILE A 12 -14.23 29.83 33.88
C ILE A 12 -14.08 28.43 33.26
N ALA A 13 -15.18 27.89 32.74
CA ALA A 13 -15.10 26.88 31.70
C ALA A 13 -14.48 27.54 30.46
N GLY A 14 -13.27 27.13 30.09
CA GLY A 14 -12.61 27.60 28.88
C GLY A 14 -13.48 27.27 27.67
N SER A 15 -14.05 28.31 27.05
CA SER A 15 -14.80 28.16 25.80
C SER A 15 -13.81 27.77 24.71
N VAL A 16 -13.85 26.51 24.29
CA VAL A 16 -13.26 26.11 23.00
C VAL A 16 -14.07 26.78 21.88
N PRO A 17 -13.44 27.57 21.00
CA PRO A 17 -14.15 28.13 19.85
C PRO A 17 -14.62 27.00 18.93
N PHE A 18 -15.92 27.02 18.64
CA PHE A 18 -16.59 26.12 17.70
C PHE A 18 -16.01 26.37 16.30
N GLY A 19 -15.19 25.44 15.80
CA GLY A 19 -14.50 25.60 14.53
C GLY A 19 -13.14 24.91 14.40
N TYR A 20 -12.71 24.08 15.35
CA TYR A 20 -11.59 23.17 15.10
C TYR A 20 -12.07 22.01 14.23
N GLU A 21 -12.00 22.20 12.92
CA GLU A 21 -12.02 21.09 11.97
C GLU A 21 -10.66 20.38 12.13
N PRO A 22 -10.60 19.17 12.72
CA PRO A 22 -9.34 18.45 12.77
C PRO A 22 -8.86 18.33 11.32
N PRO A 23 -7.59 18.67 10.99
CA PRO A 23 -7.10 18.44 9.64
C PRO A 23 -7.41 16.97 9.33
N ALA A 24 -8.04 16.70 8.18
CA ALA A 24 -8.52 15.38 7.78
C ALA A 24 -7.35 14.41 7.57
N ASN A 25 -6.59 14.14 8.62
CA ASN A 25 -5.50 13.19 8.72
C ASN A 25 -6.12 11.80 8.90
N SER A 26 -6.99 11.40 7.98
CA SER A 26 -7.19 9.98 7.74
C SER A 26 -6.15 9.59 6.70
N ARG A 27 -4.87 9.49 7.10
CA ARG A 27 -3.90 8.83 6.22
C ARG A 27 -4.43 7.41 5.97
N LYS A 28 -4.86 7.15 4.74
CA LYS A 28 -5.73 6.02 4.38
C LYS A 28 -4.90 4.75 4.24
N GLY A 29 -4.59 4.06 5.34
CA GLY A 29 -4.00 2.72 5.29
C GLY A 29 -2.64 2.61 4.57
N THR A 30 -2.33 1.42 4.05
CA THR A 30 -1.04 1.07 3.45
C THR A 30 -1.20 0.68 1.98
N MET A 31 -0.41 1.29 1.09
CA MET A 31 -0.30 0.85 -0.30
C MET A 31 0.91 -0.06 -0.47
N VAL A 32 0.71 -1.23 -1.06
CA VAL A 32 1.75 -2.22 -1.32
C VAL A 32 1.91 -2.40 -2.82
N VAL A 33 3.07 -2.06 -3.36
CA VAL A 33 3.45 -2.37 -4.75
C VAL A 33 3.97 -3.79 -4.78
N TYR A 34 3.18 -4.69 -5.37
CA TYR A 34 3.52 -6.11 -5.49
C TYR A 34 3.92 -6.41 -6.92
N ASP A 35 5.24 -6.55 -7.13
CA ASP A 35 5.82 -6.72 -8.46
C ASP A 35 7.18 -7.43 -8.38
N THR A 36 7.63 -7.94 -9.52
CA THR A 36 8.99 -8.40 -9.75
C THR A 36 10.01 -7.27 -9.63
N PHE A 37 9.64 -6.02 -9.94
CA PHE A 37 10.56 -4.88 -10.13
C PHE A 37 11.66 -5.16 -11.15
N GLN A 38 11.45 -6.10 -12.08
CA GLN A 38 12.42 -6.34 -13.14
C GLN A 38 12.42 -5.17 -14.14
N HIS A 39 11.23 -4.76 -14.57
CA HIS A 39 11.02 -3.73 -15.60
C HIS A 39 10.48 -2.41 -15.06
N MET A 40 10.15 -2.36 -13.77
CA MET A 40 9.71 -1.12 -13.15
C MET A 40 10.91 -0.19 -12.99
N GLU A 41 10.95 0.86 -13.81
CA GLU A 41 11.95 1.93 -13.74
C GLU A 41 11.69 2.88 -12.58
N ASP A 42 12.70 3.68 -12.22
CA ASP A 42 12.64 4.68 -11.15
C ASP A 42 11.50 5.69 -11.35
N LYS A 43 11.17 6.03 -12.61
CA LYS A 43 10.02 6.88 -12.94
C LYS A 43 8.70 6.23 -12.54
N ALA A 44 8.54 4.93 -12.78
CA ALA A 44 7.33 4.20 -12.39
C ALA A 44 7.24 4.05 -10.86
N LEU A 45 8.37 3.85 -10.18
CA LEU A 45 8.43 3.88 -8.71
C LEU A 45 8.03 5.25 -8.16
N ALA A 46 8.54 6.33 -8.75
CA ALA A 46 8.18 7.69 -8.38
C ALA A 46 6.70 8.00 -8.63
N LEU A 47 6.14 7.50 -9.72
CA LEU A 47 4.69 7.58 -9.97
C LEU A 47 3.89 6.84 -8.91
N ALA A 48 4.27 5.61 -8.56
CA ALA A 48 3.61 4.87 -7.48
C ALA A 48 3.68 5.63 -6.14
N ALA A 49 4.83 6.23 -5.81
CA ALA A 49 4.95 7.04 -4.61
C ALA A 49 4.09 8.32 -4.66
N ALA A 50 4.03 8.99 -5.81
CA ALA A 50 3.16 10.14 -6.01
C ALA A 50 1.67 9.77 -5.92
N THR A 51 1.27 8.62 -6.47
CA THR A 51 -0.09 8.07 -6.29
C THR A 51 -0.37 7.82 -4.81
N ALA A 52 0.61 7.28 -4.09
CA ALA A 52 0.48 7.01 -2.66
C ALA A 52 0.21 8.30 -1.87
N GLU A 53 0.98 9.35 -2.15
CA GLU A 53 0.87 10.66 -1.54
C GLU A 53 -0.45 11.35 -1.90
N LYS A 54 -0.81 11.38 -3.19
CA LYS A 54 -2.04 12.01 -3.69
C LYS A 54 -3.29 11.39 -3.07
N ARG A 55 -3.31 10.07 -2.90
CA ARG A 55 -4.43 9.35 -2.26
C ARG A 55 -4.38 9.40 -0.72
N GLY A 56 -3.34 10.00 -0.15
CA GLY A 56 -3.17 10.21 1.28
C GLY A 56 -2.85 8.92 2.03
N PHE A 57 -2.13 7.97 1.44
CA PHE A 57 -1.69 6.76 2.13
C PHE A 57 -0.76 7.06 3.29
N ALA A 58 -0.79 6.23 4.34
CA ALA A 58 0.10 6.39 5.48
C ALA A 58 1.52 5.87 5.21
N LYS A 59 1.64 4.90 4.30
CA LYS A 59 2.89 4.23 3.96
C LYS A 59 2.81 3.60 2.56
N LEU A 60 3.93 3.62 1.86
CA LEU A 60 4.20 2.83 0.67
C LEU A 60 5.10 1.64 1.02
N VAL A 61 4.75 0.44 0.57
CA VAL A 61 5.55 -0.77 0.76
C VAL A 61 5.87 -1.35 -0.61
N LEU A 62 7.14 -1.58 -0.90
CA LEU A 62 7.61 -2.28 -2.09
C LEU A 62 7.81 -3.75 -1.72
N TYR A 63 7.07 -4.65 -2.37
CA TYR A 63 7.14 -6.09 -2.13
C TYR A 63 7.75 -6.81 -3.35
N PRO A 64 9.09 -6.95 -3.41
CA PRO A 64 9.73 -7.63 -4.53
C PRO A 64 9.50 -9.14 -4.47
N LEU A 65 9.14 -9.74 -5.61
CA LEU A 65 8.97 -11.20 -5.71
C LEU A 65 10.30 -11.93 -5.79
N HIS A 66 10.39 -13.12 -5.17
CA HIS A 66 11.55 -14.00 -5.36
C HIS A 66 11.58 -14.59 -6.77
N GLU A 67 12.77 -14.89 -7.29
CA GLU A 67 12.96 -15.46 -8.63
C GLU A 67 12.18 -16.77 -8.82
N GLU A 68 12.19 -17.64 -7.80
CA GLU A 68 11.40 -18.88 -7.78
C GLU A 68 9.88 -18.63 -7.85
N THR A 69 9.40 -17.54 -7.25
CA THR A 69 7.99 -17.13 -7.34
C THR A 69 7.68 -16.64 -8.75
N VAL A 70 8.53 -15.80 -9.34
CA VAL A 70 8.39 -15.33 -10.73
C VAL A 70 8.42 -16.48 -11.72
N ARG A 71 9.36 -17.42 -11.55
CA ARG A 71 9.49 -18.60 -12.41
C ARG A 71 8.22 -19.45 -12.44
N ARG A 72 7.49 -19.54 -11.33
CA ARG A 72 6.20 -20.25 -11.24
C ARG A 72 5.05 -19.45 -11.85
N MET A 73 5.11 -18.13 -11.75
CA MET A 73 4.07 -17.20 -12.17
C MET A 73 4.10 -16.87 -13.67
N THR A 74 5.24 -16.40 -14.18
CA THR A 74 5.37 -15.87 -15.54
C THR A 74 6.39 -16.64 -16.39
N LYS A 75 7.23 -17.48 -15.75
CA LYS A 75 8.38 -18.17 -16.37
C LYS A 75 9.43 -17.22 -16.96
N GLU A 76 9.33 -15.94 -16.65
CA GLU A 76 10.25 -14.93 -17.15
C GLU A 76 11.59 -14.98 -16.41
N PRO A 77 12.73 -14.82 -17.11
CA PRO A 77 14.02 -14.62 -16.45
C PRO A 77 14.06 -13.24 -15.79
N VAL A 78 14.36 -13.21 -14.50
CA VAL A 78 14.54 -11.97 -13.73
C VAL A 78 15.93 -11.94 -13.10
N LEU A 79 16.39 -10.74 -12.75
CA LEU A 79 17.62 -10.57 -12.01
C LEU A 79 17.53 -11.22 -10.62
N PRO A 80 18.70 -11.62 -10.05
CA PRO A 80 18.80 -12.08 -8.68
C PRO A 80 18.05 -11.19 -7.70
N TYR A 81 17.31 -11.83 -6.79
CA TYR A 81 16.47 -11.11 -5.81
C TYR A 81 17.26 -10.02 -5.06
N HIS A 82 18.48 -10.31 -4.62
CA HIS A 82 19.32 -9.35 -3.91
C HIS A 82 19.65 -8.11 -4.76
N LYS A 83 19.97 -8.28 -6.06
CA LYS A 83 20.28 -7.13 -6.94
C LYS A 83 19.08 -6.20 -7.10
N ARG A 84 17.88 -6.77 -7.21
CA ARG A 84 16.64 -5.99 -7.28
C ARG A 84 16.37 -5.30 -5.94
N LEU A 85 16.60 -5.99 -4.82
CA LEU A 85 16.45 -5.43 -3.47
C LEU A 85 17.41 -4.26 -3.23
N ASP A 86 18.67 -4.40 -3.62
CA ASP A 86 19.69 -3.34 -3.51
C ASP A 86 19.26 -2.11 -4.31
N ARG A 87 18.82 -2.29 -5.56
CA ARG A 87 18.27 -1.21 -6.40
C ARG A 87 17.09 -0.51 -5.74
N LEU A 88 16.16 -1.25 -5.14
CA LEU A 88 15.01 -0.65 -4.45
C LEU A 88 15.43 0.13 -3.20
N HIS A 89 16.42 -0.36 -2.45
CA HIS A 89 16.98 0.37 -1.32
C HIS A 89 17.73 1.63 -1.75
N ASP A 90 18.45 1.58 -2.86
CA ASP A 90 19.15 2.74 -3.42
C ASP A 90 18.14 3.80 -3.87
N TRP A 91 17.15 3.40 -4.67
CA TRP A 91 16.06 4.28 -5.08
C TRP A 91 15.33 4.90 -3.88
N LYS A 92 15.01 4.09 -2.86
CA LYS A 92 14.37 4.57 -1.63
C LYS A 92 15.21 5.68 -0.96
N ARG A 93 16.53 5.48 -0.82
CA ARG A 93 17.40 6.48 -0.19
C ARG A 93 17.40 7.78 -0.99
N SER A 94 17.56 7.70 -2.30
CA SER A 94 17.49 8.88 -3.18
C SER A 94 16.14 9.59 -3.08
N TYR A 95 15.04 8.84 -3.06
CA TYR A 95 13.68 9.39 -2.90
C TYR A 95 13.52 10.16 -1.58
N GLU A 96 13.96 9.57 -0.46
CA GLU A 96 13.89 10.19 0.87
C GLU A 96 14.81 11.42 0.99
N GLU A 97 15.97 11.41 0.34
CA GLU A 97 16.91 12.54 0.28
C GLU A 97 16.33 13.70 -0.54
N GLU A 98 15.77 13.43 -1.72
CA GLU A 98 15.21 14.44 -2.61
C GLU A 98 13.94 15.11 -2.05
N ARG A 99 13.06 14.33 -1.42
CA ARG A 99 11.76 14.82 -0.92
C ARG A 99 11.82 15.30 0.54
N GLY A 100 12.79 14.84 1.32
CA GLY A 100 12.95 15.19 2.73
C GLY A 100 11.78 14.73 3.62
N ARG A 101 11.60 15.42 4.76
CA ARG A 101 10.66 15.01 5.83
C ARG A 101 9.16 15.04 5.46
N GLY A 102 8.82 15.53 4.26
CA GLY A 102 7.44 15.66 3.79
C GLY A 102 6.93 14.47 2.98
N SER A 103 7.80 13.55 2.54
CA SER A 103 7.40 12.42 1.71
C SER A 103 6.63 11.36 2.48
N ILE A 104 5.85 10.57 1.74
CA ILE A 104 5.28 9.33 2.29
C ILE A 104 6.42 8.40 2.76
N PRO A 105 6.28 7.76 3.95
CA PRO A 105 7.22 6.73 4.36
C PRO A 105 7.23 5.55 3.39
N VAL A 106 8.43 5.14 2.94
CA VAL A 106 8.63 4.00 2.05
C VAL A 106 9.32 2.86 2.79
N ALA A 107 8.77 1.65 2.67
CA ALA A 107 9.39 0.42 3.15
C ALA A 107 9.66 -0.54 2.00
N VAL A 108 10.72 -1.33 2.11
CA VAL A 108 11.02 -2.43 1.17
C VAL A 108 10.90 -3.73 1.96
N GLU A 109 10.02 -4.63 1.53
CA GLU A 109 9.73 -5.88 2.23
C GLU A 109 10.73 -6.97 1.84
N GLY A 110 11.28 -7.65 2.85
CA GLY A 110 12.38 -8.61 2.70
C GLY A 110 11.98 -10.08 2.90
N LEU A 111 10.69 -10.37 3.14
CA LEU A 111 10.19 -11.71 3.47
C LEU A 111 10.67 -12.80 2.49
N GLU A 112 10.50 -12.55 1.19
CA GLU A 112 10.81 -13.50 0.11
C GLU A 112 12.29 -13.90 0.11
N GLY A 113 13.19 -12.95 0.40
CA GLY A 113 14.63 -13.21 0.55
C GLY A 113 15.00 -14.11 1.74
N LYS A 114 14.22 -14.08 2.82
CA LYS A 114 14.44 -14.94 4.00
C LYS A 114 14.05 -16.40 3.73
N ARG A 115 13.02 -16.63 2.91
CA ARG A 115 12.53 -17.98 2.57
C ARG A 115 13.38 -18.68 1.51
N LYS A 116 13.95 -17.93 0.56
CA LYS A 116 14.75 -18.47 -0.59
C LYS A 116 14.02 -19.57 -1.40
N LYS A 117 12.69 -19.58 -1.34
CA LYS A 117 11.80 -20.58 -1.95
C LYS A 117 10.57 -19.88 -2.49
N TYR A 118 9.82 -20.56 -3.34
CA TYR A 118 8.49 -20.12 -3.79
C TYR A 118 7.62 -19.69 -2.60
N THR A 119 7.09 -18.48 -2.68
CA THR A 119 6.10 -17.94 -1.74
C THR A 119 4.74 -17.89 -2.44
N PRO A 120 3.77 -18.72 -2.04
CA PRO A 120 2.41 -18.59 -2.54
C PRO A 120 1.87 -17.18 -2.27
N MET A 121 1.18 -16.59 -3.24
CA MET A 121 0.65 -15.24 -3.11
C MET A 121 -0.23 -15.07 -1.87
N GLU A 122 -1.02 -16.08 -1.51
CA GLU A 122 -1.82 -16.10 -0.28
C GLU A 122 -0.97 -15.95 1.00
N ALA A 123 0.20 -16.60 1.05
CA ALA A 123 1.12 -16.50 2.18
C ALA A 123 1.76 -15.10 2.25
N ALA A 124 2.09 -14.51 1.09
CA ALA A 124 2.59 -13.14 1.01
C ALA A 124 1.52 -12.15 1.52
N LEU A 125 0.27 -12.28 1.07
CA LEU A 125 -0.83 -11.42 1.49
C LEU A 125 -1.17 -11.56 2.98
N ARG A 126 -1.10 -12.78 3.53
CA ARG A 126 -1.27 -13.03 4.97
C ARG A 126 -0.21 -12.30 5.78
N HIS A 127 1.05 -12.42 5.38
CA HIS A 127 2.14 -11.69 6.03
C HIS A 127 1.95 -10.17 5.95
N LEU A 128 1.56 -9.65 4.78
CA LEU A 128 1.29 -8.22 4.61
C LEU A 128 0.16 -7.72 5.53
N ALA A 129 -0.90 -8.50 5.68
CA ALA A 129 -2.03 -8.19 6.56
C ALA A 129 -1.67 -8.27 8.06
N GLU A 130 -0.68 -9.08 8.43
CA GLU A 130 -0.18 -9.18 9.80
C GLU A 130 0.78 -8.02 10.15
N VAL A 131 1.64 -7.64 9.20
CA VAL A 131 2.69 -6.63 9.43
C VAL A 131 2.17 -5.20 9.27
N TYR A 132 1.26 -4.97 8.33
CA TYR A 132 0.82 -3.62 7.97
C TYR A 132 -0.65 -3.38 8.35
N PRO A 133 -0.97 -2.20 8.91
CA PRO A 133 -2.33 -1.90 9.33
C PRO A 133 -3.28 -1.78 8.15
N SER A 134 -4.49 -2.29 8.33
CA SER A 134 -5.62 -2.12 7.43
C SER A 134 -6.06 -0.65 7.37
N PRO A 135 -6.62 -0.16 6.25
CA PRO A 135 -6.88 -0.86 4.98
C PRO A 135 -5.62 -1.11 4.14
N LEU A 136 -5.53 -2.29 3.53
CA LEU A 136 -4.49 -2.65 2.57
C LEU A 136 -4.94 -2.43 1.14
N PHE A 137 -4.08 -1.76 0.37
CA PHE A 137 -4.25 -1.51 -1.05
C PHE A 137 -3.10 -2.16 -1.80
N LEU A 138 -3.41 -3.06 -2.72
CA LEU A 138 -2.41 -3.77 -3.51
C LEU A 138 -2.31 -3.11 -4.87
N TYR A 139 -1.18 -2.44 -5.10
CA TYR A 139 -0.85 -1.82 -6.38
C TYR A 139 -0.20 -2.87 -7.29
N LEU A 140 -0.79 -3.10 -8.46
CA LEU A 140 -0.41 -4.15 -9.39
C LEU A 140 -0.35 -3.62 -10.83
N THR A 141 0.52 -4.23 -11.65
CA THR A 141 0.37 -4.11 -13.10
C THR A 141 -0.85 -4.89 -13.58
N PRO A 142 -1.41 -4.57 -14.76
CA PRO A 142 -2.55 -5.30 -15.31
C PRO A 142 -2.32 -6.81 -15.46
N GLU A 143 -1.12 -7.20 -15.89
CA GLU A 143 -0.72 -8.59 -16.09
C GLU A 143 -0.72 -9.33 -14.76
N THR A 144 -0.14 -8.71 -13.73
CA THR A 144 -0.07 -9.28 -12.38
C THR A 144 -1.46 -9.39 -11.75
N ALA A 145 -2.33 -8.40 -11.97
CA ALA A 145 -3.71 -8.44 -11.49
C ALA A 145 -4.53 -9.56 -12.14
N ASN A 146 -4.39 -9.73 -13.47
CA ASN A 146 -5.03 -10.83 -14.19
C ASN A 146 -4.52 -12.20 -13.70
N LEU A 147 -3.21 -12.32 -13.48
CA LEU A 147 -2.62 -13.53 -12.94
C LEU A 147 -3.11 -13.81 -11.52
N PHE A 148 -3.18 -12.80 -10.65
CA PHE A 148 -3.74 -12.92 -9.31
C PHE A 148 -5.19 -13.42 -9.37
N ALA A 149 -6.00 -12.86 -10.28
CA ALA A 149 -7.38 -13.27 -10.47
C ALA A 149 -7.54 -14.72 -10.95
N SER A 150 -6.53 -15.31 -11.58
CA SER A 150 -6.54 -16.72 -11.97
C SER A 150 -6.42 -17.68 -10.77
N PHE A 151 -5.88 -17.22 -9.63
CA PHE A 151 -5.67 -18.06 -8.45
C PHE A 151 -6.98 -18.35 -7.71
N SER A 152 -7.02 -19.49 -7.02
CA SER A 152 -8.17 -19.91 -6.22
C SER A 152 -8.41 -18.99 -5.02
N SER A 153 -7.34 -18.46 -4.43
CA SER A 153 -7.40 -17.56 -3.27
C SER A 153 -7.86 -16.14 -3.59
N PHE A 154 -8.04 -15.79 -4.87
CA PHE A 154 -8.42 -14.43 -5.29
C PHE A 154 -9.68 -13.93 -4.60
N GLU A 155 -10.77 -14.71 -4.63
CA GLU A 155 -12.07 -14.29 -4.11
C GLU A 155 -12.03 -14.07 -2.59
N GLU A 156 -11.21 -14.85 -1.87
CA GLU A 156 -11.00 -14.68 -0.43
C GLU A 156 -10.29 -13.37 -0.10
N TRP A 157 -9.33 -12.97 -0.95
CA TRP A 157 -8.50 -11.80 -0.71
C TRP A 157 -9.13 -10.50 -1.21
N ILE A 158 -9.75 -10.50 -2.39
CA ILE A 158 -10.32 -9.28 -3.00
C ILE A 158 -11.42 -8.62 -2.13
N VAL A 159 -12.04 -9.37 -1.22
CA VAL A 159 -13.00 -8.83 -0.23
C VAL A 159 -12.32 -8.20 0.98
N LYS A 160 -11.07 -8.57 1.29
CA LYS A 160 -10.26 -8.08 2.43
C LYS A 160 -9.38 -6.88 2.06
N LEU A 161 -8.92 -6.81 0.82
CA LEU A 161 -8.07 -5.71 0.31
C LEU A 161 -8.76 -4.95 -0.83
N ARG A 162 -8.16 -3.85 -1.26
CA ARG A 162 -8.51 -3.14 -2.50
C ARG A 162 -7.36 -3.23 -3.49
N LEU A 163 -7.63 -3.34 -4.78
CA LEU A 163 -6.57 -3.27 -5.79
C LEU A 163 -6.47 -1.86 -6.38
N LEU A 164 -5.26 -1.47 -6.73
CA LEU A 164 -4.98 -0.30 -7.55
C LEU A 164 -4.19 -0.77 -8.76
N LEU A 165 -4.77 -0.65 -9.96
CA LEU A 165 -4.07 -1.06 -11.17
C LEU A 165 -3.26 0.11 -11.73
N ALA A 166 -2.02 -0.15 -12.09
CA ALA A 166 -1.13 0.85 -12.67
C ALA A 166 -1.68 1.45 -13.97
N SER A 167 -2.44 0.67 -14.74
CA SER A 167 -3.10 1.07 -15.97
C SER A 167 -4.30 0.17 -16.25
N ALA A 168 -5.08 0.50 -17.27
CA ALA A 168 -6.20 -0.35 -17.70
C ALA A 168 -5.69 -1.65 -18.34
N PRO A 169 -6.21 -2.83 -17.96
CA PRO A 169 -5.87 -4.08 -18.62
C PRO A 169 -6.44 -4.13 -20.04
N GLU A 170 -5.61 -4.54 -21.02
CA GLU A 170 -6.08 -4.79 -22.40
C GLU A 170 -7.13 -5.91 -22.45
N ARG A 171 -6.95 -6.93 -21.62
CA ARG A 171 -7.88 -8.03 -21.44
C ARG A 171 -8.16 -8.24 -19.96
N LEU A 172 -9.42 -8.11 -19.58
CA LEU A 172 -9.82 -8.17 -18.19
C LEU A 172 -10.28 -9.59 -17.82
N HIS A 173 -9.70 -10.16 -16.76
CA HIS A 173 -10.09 -11.48 -16.29
C HIS A 173 -11.54 -11.46 -15.75
N PRO A 174 -12.41 -12.46 -16.03
CA PRO A 174 -13.82 -12.44 -15.61
C PRO A 174 -14.04 -12.22 -14.11
N LYS A 175 -13.12 -12.72 -13.27
CA LYS A 175 -13.16 -12.44 -11.83
C LYS A 175 -12.80 -10.98 -11.49
N LEU A 176 -11.88 -10.33 -12.19
CA LEU A 176 -11.65 -8.89 -11.98
C LEU A 176 -12.90 -8.09 -12.36
N GLU A 177 -13.58 -8.47 -13.43
CA GLU A 177 -14.82 -7.81 -13.88
C GLU A 177 -15.91 -7.95 -12.81
N LYS A 178 -16.13 -9.17 -12.33
CA LYS A 178 -17.07 -9.49 -11.24
C LYS A 178 -16.84 -8.62 -9.99
N TYR A 179 -15.57 -8.30 -9.69
CA TYR A 179 -15.19 -7.49 -8.54
C TYR A 179 -14.74 -6.07 -8.93
N ARG A 180 -15.27 -5.47 -10.01
CA ARG A 180 -14.90 -4.10 -10.47
C ARG A 180 -14.97 -3.04 -9.38
N HIS A 181 -15.94 -3.14 -8.48
CA HIS A 181 -16.13 -2.23 -7.34
C HIS A 181 -15.05 -2.35 -6.23
N ARG A 182 -14.10 -3.29 -6.35
CA ARG A 182 -13.01 -3.53 -5.39
C ARG A 182 -11.64 -3.11 -5.91
N TRP A 183 -11.58 -2.58 -7.13
CA TRP A 183 -10.33 -2.09 -7.69
C TRP A 183 -10.55 -0.82 -8.50
N ASP A 184 -9.54 0.04 -8.50
CA ASP A 184 -9.55 1.31 -9.23
C ASP A 184 -8.27 1.43 -10.08
N LEU A 185 -8.28 2.27 -11.11
CA LEU A 185 -7.03 2.66 -11.77
C LEU A 185 -6.30 3.68 -10.92
N ALA A 186 -4.97 3.57 -10.86
CA ALA A 186 -4.11 4.46 -10.09
C ALA A 186 -4.29 5.94 -10.49
N ASP A 187 -4.52 6.19 -11.79
CA ASP A 187 -4.66 7.51 -12.39
C ASP A 187 -6.08 8.11 -12.26
N GLU A 188 -7.10 7.33 -11.90
CA GLU A 188 -8.52 7.75 -11.85
C GLU A 188 -8.91 8.53 -10.58
N THR A 189 -8.03 9.32 -9.96
CA THR A 189 -8.38 10.07 -8.73
C THR A 189 -7.65 11.39 -8.66
#